data_AF-A0A6V8P4L2-F1
#
_entry.id   AF-A0A6V8P4L2-F1
#
_cell.length_a   1.000
_cell.length_b   1.000
_cell.length_c   1.000
_cell.angle_alpha   90.00
_cell.angle_beta   90.00
_cell.angle_gamma   90.00
#
_symmetry.space_group_name_H-M   'P 1'
#
loop_
_entity.id
_entity.type
_entity.pdbx_description
1 polymer ?
#
loop_
_entity_poly.entity_id
_entity_poly.type
_entity_poly.pdbx_seq_one_letter_code
_entity_poly.pdbx_strand_id
1 'polypeptide(L)'
;MALKEMIATKFDLKMLSKNPRQKSALLINPPVYDTQYWAEWSQPYGILRIGALLKKHHYKRIELFDFMETDETGKVHRHKINPEESYEERDNPTKPIRPYEITKNGEVLELYKYHFGKTWPEFGAWLQEQGLTAKNPPDEIYISAIMSYWWESARDLILRLRRRFGQKSTIILGGIYPTLVPEHAAEHTAADIVVAGEVEEANGLWTDLSFYRRAPQYAIVTPSRGCPFSCAYCASKTLNGGKQVVRYRPVDDIIAEMKYKYETYGIRDFAFYADFLLWRFEENFMKVLERIVREKLPFRLYAPEGLDVSLLSRSQKLVDLLKRANFQKIYLPCESIDDQLLRSMDRRHVRLEHLVRAAKMCEKAGFRLRNLEVNSFLLYGLHGEKIGHVVKTIIFVSEIVGSIIPMLFTPVPSTAIYNRYFSYFQKQGWDRDLHMLNGKLYPFLKMNEGSISDYVDLQRLMFMLNSHYRSKSFQLFGDTLVSTSFRENLNNGFSAVVDKYKQIGFLKPTEVLKDKEATTPEEET
;
A
#
# COMPACT_ATOMS: atom_id res chain seq x y z
N MET A 1 -17.52 -26.37 12.97
CA MET A 1 -16.38 -26.59 12.05
C MET A 1 -15.15 -26.11 12.80
N ALA A 2 -14.08 -26.92 12.88
CA ALA A 2 -12.85 -26.45 13.49
C ALA A 2 -12.29 -25.30 12.64
N LEU A 3 -11.66 -24.28 13.23
CA LEU A 3 -11.13 -23.11 12.49
C LEU A 3 -10.24 -23.53 11.30
N LYS A 4 -9.48 -24.62 11.44
CA LYS A 4 -8.63 -25.17 10.37
C LYS A 4 -9.41 -25.69 9.16
N GLU A 5 -10.63 -26.16 9.34
CA GLU A 5 -11.49 -26.68 8.26
C GLU A 5 -12.07 -25.54 7.39
N MET A 6 -12.09 -24.31 7.90
CA MET A 6 -12.53 -23.12 7.15
C MET A 6 -11.45 -22.60 6.19
N ILE A 7 -10.17 -22.91 6.45
CA ILE A 7 -9.04 -22.34 5.72
C ILE A 7 -8.73 -23.21 4.50
N ALA A 8 -8.94 -22.64 3.31
CA ALA A 8 -8.62 -23.26 2.03
C ALA A 8 -7.31 -22.69 1.46
N THR A 9 -6.23 -23.49 1.53
CA THR A 9 -4.94 -23.15 0.89
C THR A 9 -4.88 -23.52 -0.59
N LYS A 10 -5.84 -24.32 -1.07
CA LYS A 10 -6.05 -24.69 -2.47
C LYS A 10 -7.55 -24.63 -2.78
N PHE A 11 -8.04 -23.43 -3.07
CA PHE A 11 -9.44 -23.21 -3.40
C PHE A 11 -9.72 -23.56 -4.86
N ASP A 12 -10.77 -24.36 -5.10
CA ASP A 12 -11.31 -24.72 -6.41
C ASP A 12 -12.84 -24.60 -6.34
N LEU A 13 -13.48 -24.13 -7.42
CA LEU A 13 -14.94 -23.95 -7.46
C LEU A 13 -15.71 -25.27 -7.27
N LYS A 14 -15.10 -26.42 -7.58
CA LYS A 14 -15.66 -27.76 -7.33
C LYS A 14 -15.84 -28.07 -5.85
N MET A 15 -15.17 -27.33 -4.96
CA MET A 15 -15.40 -27.44 -3.51
C MET A 15 -16.79 -26.95 -3.11
N LEU A 16 -17.48 -26.20 -3.98
CA LEU A 16 -18.79 -25.61 -3.69
C LEU A 16 -19.92 -26.50 -4.24
N SER A 17 -20.83 -26.92 -3.37
CA SER A 17 -21.93 -27.83 -3.71
C SER A 17 -23.02 -27.12 -4.52
N LYS A 18 -23.02 -27.29 -5.85
CA LYS A 18 -24.14 -27.10 -6.82
C LYS A 18 -23.59 -26.92 -8.24
N ASN A 19 -24.44 -27.13 -9.25
CA ASN A 19 -24.13 -26.83 -10.64
C ASN A 19 -23.91 -25.31 -10.84
N PRO A 20 -22.73 -24.85 -11.32
CA PRO A 20 -22.44 -23.44 -11.58
C PRO A 20 -23.53 -22.70 -12.38
N ARG A 21 -24.14 -23.36 -13.36
CA ARG A 21 -25.15 -22.76 -14.25
C ARG A 21 -26.47 -22.37 -13.56
N GLN A 22 -26.66 -22.82 -12.33
CA GLN A 22 -27.84 -22.49 -11.53
C GLN A 22 -27.53 -21.48 -10.42
N LYS A 23 -26.25 -21.15 -10.21
CA LYS A 23 -25.80 -20.31 -9.10
C LYS A 23 -25.87 -18.82 -9.41
N SER A 24 -26.15 -18.06 -8.36
CA SER A 24 -25.98 -16.61 -8.30
C SER A 24 -24.82 -16.25 -7.38
N ALA A 25 -23.99 -15.30 -7.79
CA ALA A 25 -22.85 -14.82 -7.01
C ALA A 25 -22.90 -13.31 -6.78
N LEU A 26 -22.54 -12.89 -5.57
CA LEU A 26 -22.31 -11.50 -5.22
C LEU A 26 -20.81 -11.30 -4.94
N LEU A 27 -20.18 -10.40 -5.69
CA LEU A 27 -18.78 -10.01 -5.55
C LEU A 27 -18.71 -8.70 -4.78
N ILE A 28 -17.86 -8.62 -3.76
CA ILE A 28 -17.75 -7.41 -2.93
C ILE A 28 -16.29 -7.03 -2.70
N ASN A 29 -15.96 -5.78 -3.03
CA ASN A 29 -14.78 -5.11 -2.50
C ASN A 29 -15.21 -4.32 -1.24
N PRO A 30 -14.72 -4.67 -0.03
CA PRO A 30 -15.17 -4.04 1.21
C PRO A 30 -14.91 -2.53 1.29
N PRO A 31 -15.61 -1.80 2.19
CA PRO A 31 -15.17 -0.47 2.57
C PRO A 31 -13.84 -0.53 3.31
N VAL A 32 -13.24 0.63 3.59
CA VAL A 32 -11.98 0.72 4.34
C VAL A 32 -12.19 1.52 5.61
N TYR A 33 -11.75 0.97 6.74
CA TYR A 33 -11.64 1.71 8.00
C TYR A 33 -10.19 2.10 8.24
N ASP A 34 -9.86 3.39 8.16
CA ASP A 34 -8.49 3.88 8.30
C ASP A 34 -8.49 5.37 8.73
N THR A 35 -7.33 5.92 9.09
CA THR A 35 -7.14 7.36 9.31
C THR A 35 -6.95 8.11 7.98
N GLN A 36 -6.48 7.42 6.94
CA GLN A 36 -6.29 7.99 5.60
C GLN A 36 -6.40 6.91 4.52
N TYR A 37 -6.90 7.26 3.34
CA TYR A 37 -6.97 6.35 2.20
C TYR A 37 -6.62 7.07 0.90
N TRP A 38 -5.94 6.37 0.00
CA TRP A 38 -5.59 6.83 -1.35
C TRP A 38 -6.31 5.95 -2.37
N ALA A 39 -7.24 6.53 -3.13
CA ALA A 39 -8.10 5.81 -4.09
C ALA A 39 -7.48 5.62 -5.48
N GLU A 40 -6.42 6.36 -5.79
CA GLU A 40 -5.71 6.17 -7.05
C GLU A 40 -5.04 4.78 -7.03
N TRP A 41 -5.21 4.02 -8.12
CA TRP A 41 -4.66 2.67 -8.28
C TRP A 41 -5.22 1.58 -7.33
N SER A 42 -6.41 1.77 -6.76
CA SER A 42 -7.06 0.82 -5.85
C SER A 42 -8.14 -0.09 -6.47
N GLN A 43 -8.13 -0.30 -7.79
CA GLN A 43 -9.08 -1.21 -8.47
C GLN A 43 -9.03 -2.62 -7.84
N PRO A 44 -10.18 -3.26 -7.54
CA PRO A 44 -10.22 -4.56 -6.86
C PRO A 44 -9.83 -5.71 -7.79
N TYR A 45 -8.55 -5.77 -8.15
CA TYR A 45 -7.98 -6.65 -9.16
C TYR A 45 -8.37 -8.12 -8.97
N GLY A 46 -8.25 -8.64 -7.74
CA GLY A 46 -8.58 -10.03 -7.43
C GLY A 46 -10.05 -10.36 -7.70
N ILE A 47 -10.98 -9.53 -7.22
CA ILE A 47 -12.42 -9.83 -7.35
C ILE A 47 -12.90 -9.76 -8.81
N LEU A 48 -12.34 -8.86 -9.62
CA LEU A 48 -12.69 -8.75 -11.03
C LEU A 48 -12.27 -9.98 -11.84
N ARG A 49 -11.19 -10.65 -11.42
CA ARG A 49 -10.75 -11.93 -12.03
C ARG A 49 -11.58 -13.11 -11.55
N ILE A 50 -12.02 -13.09 -10.28
CA ILE A 50 -13.02 -14.05 -9.81
C ILE A 50 -14.30 -13.89 -10.63
N GLY A 51 -14.78 -12.67 -10.87
CA GLY A 51 -15.93 -12.44 -11.74
C GLY A 51 -15.75 -13.00 -13.15
N ALA A 52 -14.57 -12.81 -13.77
CA ALA A 52 -14.24 -13.45 -15.06
C ALA A 52 -14.29 -14.98 -14.98
N LEU A 53 -13.78 -15.56 -13.89
CA LEU A 53 -13.80 -17.01 -13.65
C LEU A 53 -15.25 -17.53 -13.53
N LEU A 54 -16.10 -16.86 -12.77
CA LEU A 54 -17.50 -17.25 -12.61
C LEU A 54 -18.27 -17.16 -13.95
N LYS A 55 -17.98 -16.16 -14.79
CA LYS A 55 -18.53 -16.08 -16.15
C LYS A 55 -18.07 -17.23 -17.04
N LYS A 56 -16.79 -17.60 -16.98
CA LYS A 56 -16.24 -18.76 -17.71
C LYS A 56 -16.95 -20.06 -17.30
N HIS A 57 -17.37 -20.18 -16.05
CA HIS A 57 -18.15 -21.30 -15.54
C HIS A 57 -19.68 -21.13 -15.71
N HIS A 58 -20.11 -20.10 -16.44
CA HIS A 58 -21.50 -19.83 -16.83
C HIS A 58 -22.46 -19.66 -15.64
N TYR A 59 -22.02 -18.98 -14.57
CA TYR A 59 -22.92 -18.61 -13.47
C TYR A 59 -24.15 -17.85 -14.00
N LYS A 60 -25.33 -18.17 -13.46
CA LYS A 60 -26.61 -17.61 -13.92
C LYS A 60 -26.66 -16.09 -13.74
N ARG A 61 -26.12 -15.62 -12.62
CA ARG A 61 -26.13 -14.21 -12.23
C ARG A 61 -24.88 -13.89 -11.43
N ILE A 62 -24.21 -12.80 -11.77
CA ILE A 62 -23.04 -12.31 -11.04
C ILE A 62 -23.21 -10.81 -10.88
N GLU A 63 -23.24 -10.34 -9.63
CA GLU A 63 -23.33 -8.93 -9.30
C GLU A 63 -22.04 -8.47 -8.61
N LEU A 64 -21.60 -7.24 -8.87
CA LEU A 64 -20.47 -6.60 -8.19
C LEU A 64 -20.95 -5.41 -7.39
N PHE A 65 -20.55 -5.35 -6.11
CA PHE A 65 -20.62 -4.14 -5.31
C PHE A 65 -19.21 -3.72 -4.86
N ASP A 66 -18.71 -2.65 -5.45
CA ASP A 66 -17.44 -2.05 -5.07
C ASP A 66 -17.70 -0.85 -4.14
N PHE A 67 -17.41 -1.01 -2.85
CA PHE A 67 -17.53 0.07 -1.87
C PHE A 67 -16.57 1.23 -2.18
N MET A 68 -15.44 0.93 -2.83
CA MET A 68 -14.37 1.89 -3.10
C MET A 68 -14.46 2.49 -4.51
N GLU A 69 -15.54 2.22 -5.24
CA GLU A 69 -15.80 2.86 -6.53
C GLU A 69 -15.87 4.38 -6.35
N THR A 70 -15.08 5.09 -7.16
CA THR A 70 -14.98 6.55 -7.09
C THR A 70 -16.14 7.23 -7.80
N ASP A 71 -16.51 8.41 -7.29
CA ASP A 71 -17.41 9.33 -7.98
C ASP A 71 -16.81 9.88 -9.30
N GLU A 72 -17.51 10.80 -9.95
CA GLU A 72 -17.05 11.41 -11.20
C GLU A 72 -15.77 12.23 -11.07
N THR A 73 -15.45 12.67 -9.85
CA THR A 73 -14.24 13.43 -9.52
C THR A 73 -13.07 12.55 -9.11
N GLY A 74 -13.24 11.22 -9.10
CA GLY A 74 -12.21 10.28 -8.66
C GLY A 74 -12.08 10.18 -7.13
N LYS A 75 -13.08 10.68 -6.38
CA LYS A 75 -13.07 10.65 -4.91
C LYS A 75 -13.94 9.52 -4.38
N VAL A 76 -13.58 9.08 -3.17
CA VAL A 76 -14.35 8.10 -2.41
C VAL A 76 -15.00 8.82 -1.23
N HIS A 77 -16.28 8.54 -1.00
CA HIS A 77 -17.02 9.06 0.15
C HIS A 77 -16.32 8.68 1.46
N ARG A 78 -16.38 9.57 2.46
CA ARG A 78 -15.86 9.27 3.80
C ARG A 78 -16.65 9.97 4.91
N HIS A 79 -16.75 9.31 6.05
CA HIS A 79 -17.26 9.91 7.28
C HIS A 79 -16.48 9.40 8.50
N LYS A 80 -16.45 10.21 9.56
CA LYS A 80 -15.73 9.85 10.80
C LYS A 80 -16.45 8.71 11.52
N ILE A 81 -15.67 7.80 12.09
CA ILE A 81 -16.13 6.69 12.92
C ILE A 81 -15.29 6.62 14.21
N ASN A 82 -15.81 5.97 15.25
CA ASN A 82 -15.05 5.69 16.47
C ASN A 82 -14.15 4.46 16.25
N PRO A 83 -12.89 4.50 16.72
CA PRO A 83 -11.95 3.39 16.68
C PRO A 83 -12.48 2.03 17.13
N GLU A 84 -13.08 1.97 18.31
CA GLU A 84 -13.45 0.72 19.02
C GLU A 84 -14.90 0.30 18.76
N GLU A 85 -15.58 0.93 17.80
CA GLU A 85 -17.00 0.71 17.55
C GLU A 85 -17.19 -0.27 16.39
N SER A 86 -18.01 -1.30 16.61
CA SER A 86 -18.52 -2.16 15.53
C SER A 86 -19.68 -1.47 14.81
N TYR A 87 -19.63 -1.49 13.48
CA TYR A 87 -20.65 -0.97 12.57
C TYR A 87 -21.37 -2.10 11.85
N GLU A 88 -21.44 -3.29 12.43
CA GLU A 88 -22.22 -4.40 11.84
C GLU A 88 -23.75 -4.21 11.95
N GLU A 89 -24.23 -3.39 12.90
CA GLU A 89 -25.67 -3.16 13.14
C GLU A 89 -26.13 -1.73 12.87
N ARG A 90 -25.18 -0.79 12.76
CA ARG A 90 -25.42 0.64 12.77
C ARG A 90 -24.49 1.35 11.81
N ASP A 91 -24.95 2.48 11.32
CA ASP A 91 -24.20 3.28 10.35
C ASP A 91 -23.64 4.55 10.97
N ASN A 92 -24.36 5.11 11.95
CA ASN A 92 -23.94 6.32 12.64
C ASN A 92 -23.06 5.99 13.84
N PRO A 93 -21.92 6.67 14.01
CA PRO A 93 -21.08 6.51 15.19
C PRO A 93 -21.77 7.04 16.44
N THR A 94 -21.52 6.41 17.58
CA THR A 94 -21.88 6.98 18.89
C THR A 94 -21.21 8.34 19.07
N LYS A 95 -21.97 9.35 19.53
CA LYS A 95 -21.46 10.71 19.78
C LYS A 95 -21.07 10.88 21.26
N PRO A 96 -20.02 11.67 21.57
CA PRO A 96 -19.10 12.35 20.65
C PRO A 96 -18.11 11.37 19.99
N ILE A 97 -17.69 11.67 18.75
CA ILE A 97 -16.70 10.86 18.03
C ILE A 97 -15.32 11.12 18.62
N ARG A 98 -14.60 10.06 18.99
CA ARG A 98 -13.26 10.12 19.60
C ARG A 98 -12.19 9.67 18.60
N PRO A 99 -11.03 10.35 18.56
CA PRO A 99 -9.89 9.91 17.77
C PRO A 99 -9.14 8.75 18.43
N TYR A 100 -8.23 8.11 17.69
CA TYR A 100 -7.11 7.42 18.30
C TYR A 100 -6.24 8.44 19.04
N GLU A 101 -5.82 8.11 20.25
CA GLU A 101 -4.84 8.90 21.01
C GLU A 101 -3.53 8.14 21.09
N ILE A 102 -2.52 8.66 20.41
CA ILE A 102 -1.15 8.13 20.50
C ILE A 102 -0.41 9.01 21.49
N THR A 103 0.23 8.40 22.48
CA THR A 103 0.92 9.13 23.56
C THR A 103 2.36 8.69 23.72
N LYS A 104 3.24 9.67 23.93
CA LYS A 104 4.65 9.45 24.31
C LYS A 104 5.19 10.70 24.99
N ASN A 105 5.85 10.52 26.14
CA ASN A 105 6.53 11.60 26.88
C ASN A 105 5.65 12.84 27.15
N GLY A 106 4.36 12.65 27.42
CA GLY A 106 3.41 13.75 27.67
C GLY A 106 2.82 14.42 26.42
N GLU A 107 3.28 14.08 25.22
CA GLU A 107 2.65 14.49 23.97
C GLU A 107 1.48 13.56 23.61
N VAL A 108 0.47 14.13 22.94
CA VAL A 108 -0.71 13.42 22.42
C VAL A 108 -0.90 13.77 20.95
N LEU A 109 -1.04 12.75 20.10
CA LEU A 109 -1.49 12.89 18.72
C LEU A 109 -2.86 12.25 18.55
N GLU A 110 -3.81 13.07 18.12
CA GLU A 110 -5.18 12.64 17.80
C GLU A 110 -5.31 12.31 16.31
N LEU A 111 -5.73 11.08 16.01
CA LEU A 111 -6.03 10.65 14.65
C LEU A 111 -7.45 10.11 14.53
N TYR A 112 -8.30 10.79 13.77
CA TYR A 112 -9.65 10.30 13.51
C TYR A 112 -9.63 9.11 12.56
N LYS A 113 -10.42 8.08 12.89
CA LYS A 113 -10.73 6.96 12.01
C LYS A 113 -11.92 7.34 11.12
N TYR A 114 -11.92 6.85 9.89
CA TYR A 114 -12.95 7.11 8.91
C TYR A 114 -13.40 5.79 8.27
N HIS A 115 -14.70 5.71 7.98
CA HIS A 115 -15.21 4.81 6.96
C HIS A 115 -14.99 5.47 5.61
N PHE A 116 -14.18 4.85 4.77
CA PHE A 116 -14.04 5.18 3.36
C PHE A 116 -14.85 4.21 2.51
N GLY A 117 -15.54 4.76 1.52
CA GLY A 117 -16.40 4.03 0.60
C GLY A 117 -17.84 4.47 0.70
N LYS A 118 -18.66 3.88 -0.16
CA LYS A 118 -20.12 3.93 -0.09
C LYS A 118 -20.60 3.55 1.31
N THR A 119 -21.69 4.17 1.74
CA THR A 119 -22.27 3.95 3.06
C THR A 119 -23.04 2.63 3.12
N TRP A 120 -23.27 2.15 4.33
CA TRP A 120 -24.09 0.96 4.56
C TRP A 120 -25.55 1.10 4.08
N PRO A 121 -26.24 2.25 4.21
CA PRO A 121 -27.54 2.47 3.59
C PRO A 121 -27.52 2.36 2.06
N GLU A 122 -26.49 2.91 1.40
CA GLU A 122 -26.34 2.77 -0.07
C GLU A 122 -26.19 1.30 -0.46
N PHE A 123 -25.40 0.53 0.29
CA PHE A 123 -25.28 -0.91 0.06
C PHE A 123 -26.60 -1.65 0.28
N GLY A 124 -27.33 -1.34 1.36
CA GLY A 124 -28.64 -1.94 1.64
C GLY A 124 -29.68 -1.63 0.57
N ALA A 125 -29.74 -0.38 0.10
CA ALA A 125 -30.62 0.06 -0.98
C ALA A 125 -30.25 -0.64 -2.30
N TRP A 126 -28.97 -0.74 -2.62
CA TRP A 126 -28.50 -1.43 -3.81
C TRP A 126 -28.84 -2.93 -3.78
N LEU A 127 -28.66 -3.62 -2.65
CA LEU A 127 -29.07 -5.02 -2.50
C LEU A 127 -30.57 -5.20 -2.77
N GLN A 128 -31.39 -4.25 -2.32
CA GLN A 128 -32.83 -4.24 -2.58
C GLN A 128 -33.16 -4.02 -4.06
N GLU A 129 -32.50 -3.06 -4.71
CA GLU A 129 -32.60 -2.79 -6.16
C GLU A 129 -32.24 -4.04 -6.99
N GLN A 130 -31.20 -4.77 -6.57
CA GLN A 130 -30.80 -6.03 -7.18
C GLN A 130 -31.73 -7.21 -6.82
N GLY A 131 -32.75 -7.01 -5.99
CA GLY A 131 -33.64 -8.10 -5.54
C GLY A 131 -32.96 -9.15 -4.66
N LEU A 132 -31.80 -8.84 -4.07
CA LEU A 132 -31.05 -9.69 -3.17
C LEU A 132 -31.57 -9.49 -1.74
N THR A 133 -32.50 -10.34 -1.31
CA THR A 133 -33.23 -10.22 -0.03
C THR A 133 -33.07 -11.48 0.82
N ALA A 134 -33.52 -11.47 2.09
CA ALA A 134 -33.53 -12.67 2.93
C ALA A 134 -34.32 -13.85 2.32
N LYS A 135 -35.31 -13.56 1.46
CA LYS A 135 -36.11 -14.57 0.72
C LYS A 135 -35.45 -14.99 -0.60
N ASN A 136 -34.58 -14.16 -1.15
CA ASN A 136 -33.87 -14.40 -2.41
C ASN A 136 -32.37 -14.07 -2.24
N PRO A 137 -31.63 -14.85 -1.43
CA PRO A 137 -30.20 -14.64 -1.20
C PRO A 137 -29.39 -15.06 -2.43
N PRO A 138 -28.19 -14.50 -2.65
CA PRO A 138 -27.23 -15.10 -3.58
C PRO A 138 -26.79 -16.48 -3.06
N ASP A 139 -26.43 -17.40 -3.94
CA ASP A 139 -25.88 -18.69 -3.51
C ASP A 139 -24.49 -18.52 -2.88
N GLU A 140 -23.68 -17.65 -3.47
CA GLU A 140 -22.29 -17.43 -3.09
C GLU A 140 -21.97 -15.93 -2.97
N ILE A 141 -21.15 -15.59 -1.99
CA ILE A 141 -20.66 -14.21 -1.78
C ILE A 141 -19.14 -14.25 -1.69
N TYR A 142 -18.47 -13.58 -2.63
CA TYR A 142 -17.01 -13.49 -2.69
C TYR A 142 -16.56 -12.12 -2.22
N ILE A 143 -15.65 -12.10 -1.25
CA ILE A 143 -15.14 -10.87 -0.64
C ILE A 143 -13.62 -10.86 -0.77
N SER A 144 -13.06 -9.76 -1.29
CA SER A 144 -11.61 -9.59 -1.44
C SER A 144 -11.08 -8.53 -0.46
N ALA A 145 -10.47 -8.96 0.64
CA ALA A 145 -9.86 -8.07 1.63
C ALA A 145 -8.35 -7.91 1.39
N ILE A 146 -7.88 -6.66 1.30
CA ILE A 146 -6.51 -6.35 0.93
C ILE A 146 -5.62 -6.24 2.18
N MET A 147 -5.75 -5.18 2.99
CA MET A 147 -4.83 -4.97 4.11
C MET A 147 -5.30 -5.64 5.40
N SER A 148 -4.38 -6.21 6.17
CA SER A 148 -4.69 -6.86 7.45
C SER A 148 -5.22 -5.87 8.49
N TYR A 149 -4.73 -4.63 8.48
CA TYR A 149 -5.20 -3.58 9.39
C TYR A 149 -6.55 -2.96 8.97
N TRP A 150 -7.19 -3.43 7.90
CA TRP A 150 -8.58 -3.08 7.53
C TRP A 150 -9.61 -4.16 7.90
N TRP A 151 -9.19 -5.20 8.63
CA TRP A 151 -10.00 -6.40 8.89
C TRP A 151 -11.38 -6.13 9.50
N GLU A 152 -11.53 -5.08 10.31
CA GLU A 152 -12.80 -4.73 10.96
C GLU A 152 -13.91 -4.42 9.96
N SER A 153 -13.58 -3.72 8.87
CA SER A 153 -14.54 -3.42 7.81
C SER A 153 -15.01 -4.67 7.07
N ALA A 154 -14.12 -5.67 6.90
CA ALA A 154 -14.47 -6.96 6.31
C ALA A 154 -15.32 -7.80 7.27
N ARG A 155 -14.99 -7.79 8.58
CA ARG A 155 -15.83 -8.41 9.62
C ARG A 155 -17.25 -7.82 9.59
N ASP A 156 -17.37 -6.50 9.71
CA ASP A 156 -18.67 -5.82 9.80
C ASP A 156 -19.51 -6.07 8.53
N LEU A 157 -18.89 -6.08 7.35
CA LEU A 157 -19.53 -6.48 6.10
C LEU A 157 -20.09 -7.91 6.18
N ILE A 158 -19.29 -8.88 6.63
CA ILE A 158 -19.71 -10.28 6.66
C ILE A 158 -20.82 -10.51 7.68
N LEU A 159 -20.71 -9.89 8.87
CA LEU A 159 -21.75 -9.98 9.90
C LEU A 159 -23.08 -9.36 9.42
N ARG A 160 -23.03 -8.25 8.67
CA ARG A 160 -24.22 -7.69 7.98
C ARG A 160 -24.84 -8.65 6.98
N LEU A 161 -24.02 -9.29 6.16
CA LEU A 161 -24.48 -10.28 5.18
C LEU A 161 -25.09 -11.50 5.86
N ARG A 162 -24.51 -11.97 6.97
CA ARG A 162 -25.05 -13.06 7.79
C ARG A 162 -26.40 -12.74 8.38
N ARG A 163 -26.59 -11.52 8.90
CA ARG A 163 -27.91 -11.07 9.40
C ARG A 163 -28.94 -11.04 8.28
N ARG A 164 -28.55 -10.59 7.08
CA ARG A 164 -29.49 -10.46 5.94
C ARG A 164 -29.84 -11.81 5.31
N PHE A 165 -28.87 -12.68 5.09
CA PHE A 165 -29.03 -13.90 4.29
C PHE A 165 -29.01 -15.20 5.12
N GLY A 166 -28.63 -15.13 6.40
CA GLY A 166 -28.44 -16.30 7.26
C GLY A 166 -27.36 -17.24 6.72
N GLN A 167 -27.59 -18.54 6.89
CA GLN A 167 -26.72 -19.60 6.34
C GLN A 167 -27.14 -20.09 4.95
N LYS A 168 -27.93 -19.29 4.22
CA LYS A 168 -28.39 -19.64 2.87
C LYS A 168 -27.33 -19.35 1.79
N SER A 169 -26.43 -18.41 2.06
CA SER A 169 -25.32 -18.03 1.17
C SER A 169 -24.00 -18.55 1.73
N THR A 170 -23.17 -19.14 0.87
CA THR A 170 -21.78 -19.43 1.21
C THR A 170 -20.95 -18.16 1.07
N ILE A 171 -20.26 -17.73 2.13
CA ILE A 171 -19.38 -16.55 2.13
C ILE A 171 -17.93 -17.02 2.04
N ILE A 172 -17.25 -16.56 0.99
CA ILE A 172 -15.85 -16.84 0.69
C ILE A 172 -15.05 -15.54 0.86
N LEU A 173 -14.14 -15.54 1.83
CA LEU A 173 -13.22 -14.43 2.09
C LEU A 173 -11.84 -14.76 1.53
N GLY A 174 -11.35 -13.95 0.59
CA GLY A 174 -10.01 -14.07 0.01
C GLY A 174 -9.28 -12.72 -0.05
N GLY A 175 -8.08 -12.72 -0.63
CA GLY A 175 -7.24 -11.53 -0.76
C GLY A 175 -5.98 -11.58 0.10
N ILE A 176 -5.28 -10.44 0.21
CA ILE A 176 -3.98 -10.35 0.89
C ILE A 176 -4.16 -10.60 2.40
N TYR A 177 -5.12 -9.96 3.08
CA TYR A 177 -5.37 -10.15 4.51
C TYR A 177 -5.55 -11.63 4.91
N PRO A 178 -6.53 -12.38 4.39
CA PRO A 178 -6.72 -13.79 4.76
C PRO A 178 -5.58 -14.69 4.27
N THR A 179 -4.75 -14.25 3.32
CA THR A 179 -3.53 -14.99 2.94
C THR A 179 -2.41 -14.84 3.97
N LEU A 180 -2.28 -13.65 4.59
CA LEU A 180 -1.20 -13.37 5.54
C LEU A 180 -1.48 -13.92 6.94
N VAL A 181 -2.74 -13.90 7.37
CA VAL A 181 -3.18 -14.33 8.71
C VAL A 181 -4.54 -15.05 8.62
N PRO A 182 -4.58 -16.24 8.00
CA PRO A 182 -5.83 -16.96 7.76
C PRO A 182 -6.56 -17.37 9.04
N GLU A 183 -5.85 -17.71 10.11
CA GLU A 183 -6.43 -18.09 11.40
C GLU A 183 -7.22 -16.92 12.00
N HIS A 184 -6.63 -15.73 11.99
CA HIS A 184 -7.29 -14.51 12.44
C HIS A 184 -8.54 -14.22 11.59
N ALA A 185 -8.44 -14.35 10.27
CA ALA A 185 -9.60 -14.16 9.40
C ALA A 185 -10.72 -15.17 9.69
N ALA A 186 -10.39 -16.45 9.90
CA ALA A 186 -11.36 -17.50 10.21
C ALA A 186 -12.04 -17.26 11.57
N GLU A 187 -11.28 -16.82 12.57
CA GLU A 187 -11.79 -16.55 13.92
C GLU A 187 -12.69 -15.31 13.98
N HIS A 188 -12.34 -14.24 13.25
CA HIS A 188 -12.95 -12.94 13.47
C HIS A 188 -13.99 -12.49 12.44
N THR A 189 -14.16 -13.18 11.30
CA THR A 189 -15.02 -12.66 10.21
C THR A 189 -16.30 -13.45 9.93
N ALA A 190 -16.50 -14.63 10.52
CA ALA A 190 -17.67 -15.50 10.27
C ALA A 190 -17.91 -15.88 8.79
N ALA A 191 -16.86 -15.81 7.95
CA ALA A 191 -16.85 -16.39 6.61
C ALA A 191 -16.98 -17.92 6.68
N ASP A 192 -17.56 -18.58 5.68
CA ASP A 192 -17.58 -20.06 5.65
C ASP A 192 -16.23 -20.61 5.19
N ILE A 193 -15.61 -19.92 4.23
CA ILE A 193 -14.35 -20.30 3.61
C ILE A 193 -13.41 -19.11 3.64
N VAL A 194 -12.22 -19.31 4.19
CA VAL A 194 -11.10 -18.37 4.15
C VAL A 194 -10.07 -18.89 3.15
N VAL A 195 -9.93 -18.20 2.03
CA VAL A 195 -8.97 -18.56 0.98
C VAL A 195 -7.62 -17.93 1.30
N ALA A 196 -6.63 -18.78 1.57
CA ALA A 196 -5.26 -18.39 1.85
C ALA A 196 -4.37 -18.66 0.63
N GLY A 197 -4.07 -17.63 -0.14
CA GLY A 197 -3.25 -17.71 -1.35
C GLY A 197 -4.01 -17.37 -2.63
N GLU A 198 -3.55 -17.96 -3.73
CA GLU A 198 -4.07 -17.70 -5.07
C GLU A 198 -5.26 -18.62 -5.41
N VAL A 199 -6.21 -18.11 -6.19
CA VAL A 199 -7.18 -18.93 -6.90
C VAL A 199 -6.60 -19.27 -8.27
N GLU A 200 -6.02 -20.46 -8.40
CA GLU A 200 -5.19 -20.83 -9.55
C GLU A 200 -5.91 -20.68 -10.90
N GLU A 201 -7.18 -21.09 -10.99
CA GLU A 201 -7.96 -20.95 -12.23
C GLU A 201 -8.19 -19.49 -12.65
N ALA A 202 -8.21 -18.56 -11.71
CA ALA A 202 -8.36 -17.13 -12.00
C ALA A 202 -7.05 -16.50 -12.47
N ASN A 203 -5.89 -17.13 -12.19
CA ASN A 203 -4.57 -16.57 -12.52
C ASN A 203 -4.28 -16.42 -14.01
N GLY A 204 -5.03 -17.09 -14.89
CA GLY A 204 -4.93 -16.91 -16.34
C GLY A 204 -5.90 -15.89 -16.92
N LEU A 205 -6.81 -15.33 -16.12
CA LEU A 205 -7.90 -14.48 -16.62
C LEU A 205 -7.58 -12.99 -16.49
N TRP A 206 -8.05 -12.18 -17.44
CA TRP A 206 -8.01 -10.73 -17.32
C TRP A 206 -9.05 -10.23 -16.32
N THR A 207 -8.87 -9.02 -15.79
CA THR A 207 -9.92 -8.38 -14.99
C THR A 207 -11.10 -8.03 -15.88
N ASP A 208 -12.31 -8.41 -15.48
CA ASP A 208 -13.52 -8.10 -16.24
C ASP A 208 -14.10 -6.74 -15.80
N LEU A 209 -13.92 -5.72 -16.64
CA LEU A 209 -14.42 -4.37 -16.34
C LEU A 209 -15.90 -4.20 -16.67
N SER A 210 -16.56 -5.19 -17.28
CA SER A 210 -17.99 -5.11 -17.61
C SER A 210 -18.90 -5.09 -16.38
N PHE A 211 -18.36 -5.38 -15.19
CA PHE A 211 -19.11 -5.31 -13.94
C PHE A 211 -19.36 -3.88 -13.48
N TYR A 212 -18.59 -2.91 -13.97
CA TYR A 212 -18.84 -1.50 -13.66
C TYR A 212 -19.91 -0.94 -14.61
N ARG A 213 -20.86 -0.18 -14.04
CA ARG A 213 -21.86 0.57 -14.83
C ARG A 213 -21.21 1.64 -15.70
N ARG A 214 -20.11 2.23 -15.20
CA ARG A 214 -19.29 3.21 -15.90
C ARG A 214 -17.86 2.71 -15.99
N ALA A 215 -17.24 2.82 -17.16
CA ALA A 215 -15.84 2.45 -17.31
C ALA A 215 -14.95 3.18 -16.28
N PRO A 216 -14.03 2.46 -15.60
CA PRO A 216 -13.08 3.10 -14.69
C PRO A 216 -12.12 4.00 -15.46
N GLN A 217 -11.46 4.94 -14.76
CA GLN A 217 -10.51 5.87 -15.40
C GLN A 217 -9.19 5.20 -15.79
N TYR A 218 -8.85 4.10 -15.11
CA TYR A 218 -7.64 3.33 -15.31
C TYR A 218 -7.90 1.83 -15.22
N ALA A 219 -6.91 1.03 -15.60
CA ALA A 219 -6.90 -0.39 -15.34
C ALA A 219 -5.57 -0.86 -14.74
N ILE A 220 -5.66 -1.79 -13.79
CA ILE A 220 -4.50 -2.52 -13.29
C ILE A 220 -4.17 -3.67 -14.25
N VAL A 221 -2.88 -3.86 -14.50
CA VAL A 221 -2.34 -4.97 -15.29
C VAL A 221 -1.19 -5.59 -14.49
N THR A 222 -1.21 -6.92 -14.34
CA THR A 222 -0.15 -7.66 -13.64
C THR A 222 0.66 -8.44 -14.66
N PRO A 223 1.82 -7.94 -15.11
CA PRO A 223 2.64 -8.60 -16.13
C PRO A 223 3.47 -9.75 -15.55
N SER A 224 3.76 -9.71 -14.25
CA SER A 224 4.49 -10.73 -13.52
C SER A 224 4.00 -10.85 -12.08
N ARG A 225 4.34 -11.97 -11.44
CA ARG A 225 4.01 -12.25 -10.03
C ARG A 225 5.16 -12.98 -9.34
N GLY A 226 5.42 -12.64 -8.08
CA GLY A 226 6.53 -13.14 -7.29
C GLY A 226 7.76 -12.23 -7.30
N CYS A 227 8.63 -12.45 -6.32
CA CYS A 227 9.85 -11.69 -6.09
C CYS A 227 11.00 -12.67 -5.78
N PRO A 228 12.22 -12.46 -6.31
CA PRO A 228 13.36 -13.33 -6.00
C PRO A 228 13.97 -13.06 -4.61
N PHE A 229 13.58 -11.96 -3.96
CA PHE A 229 14.15 -11.50 -2.70
C PHE A 229 13.25 -11.83 -1.49
N SER A 230 13.85 -11.72 -0.30
CA SER A 230 13.24 -12.06 1.00
C SER A 230 13.33 -10.92 2.03
N CYS A 231 13.20 -9.67 1.57
CA CYS A 231 13.25 -8.50 2.46
C CYS A 231 12.39 -8.72 3.71
N ALA A 232 12.97 -8.56 4.90
CA ALA A 232 12.42 -8.97 6.18
C ALA A 232 11.09 -8.27 6.54
N TYR A 233 10.81 -7.11 5.92
CA TYR A 233 9.61 -6.31 6.10
C TYR A 233 8.50 -6.61 5.09
N CYS A 234 8.79 -7.37 4.03
CA CYS A 234 7.89 -7.55 2.90
C CYS A 234 7.17 -8.89 2.95
N ALA A 235 5.86 -8.89 2.73
CA ALA A 235 5.04 -10.10 2.78
C ALA A 235 4.98 -10.88 1.44
N SER A 236 5.70 -10.42 0.41
CA SER A 236 5.65 -11.03 -0.93
C SER A 236 5.99 -12.53 -0.91
N LYS A 237 6.91 -12.97 -0.04
CA LYS A 237 7.22 -14.40 0.12
C LYS A 237 6.00 -15.22 0.56
N THR A 238 5.26 -14.76 1.56
CA THR A 238 4.03 -15.43 2.04
C THR A 238 2.95 -15.41 0.96
N LEU A 239 2.72 -14.25 0.33
CA LEU A 239 1.71 -14.07 -0.73
C LEU A 239 1.94 -14.93 -1.98
N ASN A 240 3.19 -15.37 -2.19
CA ASN A 240 3.59 -16.24 -3.28
C ASN A 240 3.81 -17.70 -2.83
N GLY A 241 3.16 -18.11 -1.73
CA GLY A 241 3.19 -19.49 -1.23
C GLY A 241 4.58 -19.95 -0.79
N GLY A 242 5.37 -19.04 -0.23
CA GLY A 242 6.74 -19.28 0.22
C GLY A 242 7.80 -19.27 -0.89
N LYS A 243 7.39 -19.10 -2.16
CA LYS A 243 8.29 -19.19 -3.33
C LYS A 243 8.99 -17.85 -3.57
N GLN A 244 10.26 -17.92 -3.95
CA GLN A 244 11.08 -16.77 -4.35
C GLN A 244 11.40 -16.84 -5.85
N VAL A 245 10.35 -16.91 -6.66
CA VAL A 245 10.45 -17.01 -8.12
C VAL A 245 9.51 -16.01 -8.76
N VAL A 246 9.91 -15.47 -9.90
CA VAL A 246 9.06 -14.56 -10.68
C VAL A 246 8.47 -15.33 -11.86
N ARG A 247 7.15 -15.30 -11.97
CA ARG A 247 6.39 -15.83 -13.11
C ARG A 247 5.93 -14.67 -13.98
N TYR A 248 5.96 -14.86 -15.30
CA TYR A 248 5.59 -13.82 -16.27
C TYR A 248 4.41 -14.26 -17.10
N ARG A 249 3.60 -13.29 -17.51
CA ARG A 249 2.63 -13.48 -18.58
C ARG A 249 3.29 -13.26 -19.95
N PRO A 250 2.81 -13.94 -21.00
CA PRO A 250 3.25 -13.66 -22.36
C PRO A 250 3.02 -12.19 -22.74
N VAL A 251 3.95 -11.61 -23.50
CA VAL A 251 3.84 -10.22 -23.98
C VAL A 251 2.58 -10.00 -24.80
N ASP A 252 2.23 -10.94 -25.67
CA ASP A 252 1.04 -10.83 -26.51
C ASP A 252 -0.25 -10.85 -25.68
N ASP A 253 -0.30 -11.62 -24.59
CA ASP A 253 -1.44 -11.65 -23.67
C ASP A 253 -1.61 -10.33 -22.91
N ILE A 254 -0.50 -9.74 -22.42
CA ILE A 254 -0.50 -8.43 -21.75
C ILE A 254 -1.00 -7.34 -22.71
N ILE A 255 -0.47 -7.32 -23.94
CA ILE A 255 -0.81 -6.30 -24.93
C ILE A 255 -2.25 -6.46 -25.43
N ALA A 256 -2.72 -7.70 -25.59
CA ALA A 256 -4.11 -7.97 -25.93
C ALA A 256 -5.08 -7.49 -24.84
N GLU A 257 -4.77 -7.73 -23.56
CA GLU A 257 -5.57 -7.20 -22.44
C GLU A 257 -5.64 -5.68 -22.46
N MET A 258 -4.50 -5.00 -22.64
CA MET A 258 -4.43 -3.55 -22.66
C MET A 258 -5.21 -2.95 -23.85
N LYS A 259 -5.06 -3.53 -25.05
CA LYS A 259 -5.82 -3.11 -26.23
C LYS A 259 -7.32 -3.33 -26.05
N TYR A 260 -7.73 -4.49 -25.57
CA TYR A 260 -9.14 -4.77 -25.28
C TYR A 260 -9.74 -3.74 -24.32
N LYS A 261 -9.02 -3.43 -23.23
CA LYS A 261 -9.44 -2.41 -22.26
C LYS A 261 -9.52 -1.00 -22.86
N TYR A 262 -8.57 -0.66 -23.71
CA TYR A 262 -8.56 0.61 -24.43
C TYR A 262 -9.74 0.73 -25.40
N GLU A 263 -9.94 -0.27 -26.26
CA GLU A 263 -10.94 -0.25 -27.34
C GLU A 263 -12.36 -0.38 -26.81
N THR A 264 -12.58 -1.19 -25.78
CA THR A 264 -13.92 -1.49 -25.24
C THR A 264 -14.38 -0.48 -24.19
N TYR A 265 -13.47 -0.02 -23.34
CA TYR A 265 -13.80 0.82 -22.18
C TYR A 265 -13.15 2.20 -22.22
N GLY A 266 -12.36 2.52 -23.25
CA GLY A 266 -11.68 3.81 -23.37
C GLY A 266 -10.52 4.01 -22.40
N ILE A 267 -10.00 2.94 -21.77
CA ILE A 267 -8.92 3.03 -20.78
C ILE A 267 -7.64 3.57 -21.41
N ARG A 268 -7.10 4.64 -20.83
CA ARG A 268 -5.82 5.24 -21.25
C ARG A 268 -4.71 5.05 -20.22
N ASP A 269 -5.08 5.01 -18.95
CA ASP A 269 -4.17 4.87 -17.82
C ASP A 269 -4.03 3.41 -17.43
N PHE A 270 -2.80 2.90 -17.48
CA PHE A 270 -2.48 1.52 -17.08
C PHE A 270 -1.44 1.53 -15.97
N ALA A 271 -1.80 0.95 -14.83
CA ALA A 271 -0.88 0.73 -13.72
C ALA A 271 -0.42 -0.72 -13.68
N PHE A 272 0.89 -0.91 -13.76
CA PHE A 272 1.52 -2.20 -13.58
C PHE A 272 1.66 -2.51 -12.09
N TYR A 273 1.00 -3.59 -11.65
CA TYR A 273 1.13 -4.15 -10.31
C TYR A 273 1.88 -5.46 -10.40
N ALA A 274 3.01 -5.56 -9.74
CA ALA A 274 3.85 -6.74 -9.72
C ALA A 274 4.78 -6.68 -8.50
N ASP A 275 4.83 -7.77 -7.75
CA ASP A 275 5.75 -7.95 -6.61
C ASP A 275 7.20 -7.52 -6.92
N PHE A 276 7.66 -7.80 -8.14
CA PHE A 276 8.96 -7.35 -8.64
C PHE A 276 8.98 -7.26 -10.18
N LEU A 277 8.73 -6.07 -10.72
CA LEU A 277 8.49 -5.86 -12.16
C LEU A 277 9.73 -6.06 -13.05
N LEU A 278 10.91 -5.68 -12.57
CA LEU A 278 12.12 -5.58 -13.40
C LEU A 278 12.98 -6.85 -13.43
N TRP A 279 12.56 -7.95 -12.79
CA TRP A 279 13.34 -9.20 -12.90
C TRP A 279 13.44 -9.61 -14.38
N ARG A 280 14.64 -9.98 -14.84
CA ARG A 280 14.92 -10.33 -16.26
C ARG A 280 14.23 -9.40 -17.26
N PHE A 281 14.34 -8.09 -17.02
CA PHE A 281 13.55 -7.09 -17.74
C PHE A 281 13.74 -7.13 -19.27
N GLU A 282 14.93 -7.49 -19.77
CA GLU A 282 15.22 -7.58 -21.22
C GLU A 282 14.34 -8.62 -21.93
N GLU A 283 14.07 -9.73 -21.26
CA GLU A 283 13.32 -10.84 -21.82
C GLU A 283 11.80 -10.67 -21.69
N ASN A 284 11.37 -9.78 -20.77
CA ASN A 284 9.99 -9.64 -20.31
C ASN A 284 9.50 -8.19 -20.47
N PHE A 285 9.64 -7.37 -19.43
CA PHE A 285 9.00 -6.05 -19.38
C PHE A 285 9.47 -5.11 -20.50
N MET A 286 10.75 -5.14 -20.90
CA MET A 286 11.22 -4.37 -22.07
C MET A 286 10.48 -4.74 -23.34
N LYS A 287 10.15 -6.01 -23.57
CA LYS A 287 9.40 -6.42 -24.76
C LYS A 287 7.98 -5.85 -24.77
N VAL A 288 7.35 -5.71 -23.60
CA VAL A 288 6.06 -5.01 -23.45
C VAL A 288 6.21 -3.54 -23.85
N LEU A 289 7.22 -2.84 -23.32
CA LEU A 289 7.51 -1.44 -23.65
C LEU A 289 7.84 -1.25 -25.14
N GLU A 290 8.68 -2.11 -25.71
CA GLU A 290 9.04 -2.11 -27.12
C GLU A 290 7.81 -2.30 -28.00
N ARG A 291 6.88 -3.18 -27.62
CA ARG A 291 5.62 -3.38 -28.33
C ARG A 291 4.75 -2.13 -28.31
N ILE A 292 4.58 -1.52 -27.14
CA ILE A 292 3.80 -0.28 -26.96
C ILE A 292 4.37 0.84 -27.84
N VAL A 293 5.69 1.03 -27.82
CA VAL A 293 6.38 2.06 -28.63
C VAL A 293 6.26 1.79 -30.12
N ARG A 294 6.53 0.55 -30.55
CA ARG A 294 6.51 0.15 -31.97
C ARG A 294 5.13 0.32 -32.58
N GLU A 295 4.09 -0.05 -31.84
CA GLU A 295 2.70 0.05 -32.29
C GLU A 295 2.06 1.41 -31.99
N LYS A 296 2.80 2.35 -31.39
CA LYS A 296 2.34 3.69 -31.02
C LYS A 296 1.05 3.66 -30.20
N LEU A 297 0.95 2.73 -29.25
CA LEU A 297 -0.25 2.58 -28.44
C LEU A 297 -0.41 3.82 -27.53
N PRO A 298 -1.58 4.47 -27.49
CA PRO A 298 -1.79 5.76 -26.84
C PRO A 298 -1.99 5.64 -25.32
N PHE A 299 -1.14 4.85 -24.67
CA PHE A 299 -1.24 4.52 -23.24
C PHE A 299 -0.43 5.51 -22.41
N ARG A 300 -0.88 5.75 -21.18
CA ARG A 300 -0.11 6.37 -20.10
C ARG A 300 0.18 5.30 -19.07
N LEU A 301 1.47 5.12 -18.77
CA LEU A 301 1.93 3.99 -17.98
C LEU A 301 2.40 4.42 -16.60
N TYR A 302 2.12 3.58 -15.61
CA TYR A 302 2.45 3.78 -14.21
C TYR A 302 2.93 2.47 -13.60
N ALA A 303 3.79 2.56 -12.59
CA ALA A 303 4.19 1.43 -11.74
C ALA A 303 4.24 1.92 -10.29
N PRO A 304 3.09 2.03 -9.61
CA PRO A 304 2.99 2.69 -8.31
C PRO A 304 3.74 1.96 -7.18
N GLU A 305 4.04 0.66 -7.35
CA GLU A 305 4.87 -0.11 -6.39
C GLU A 305 6.37 0.16 -6.55
N GLY A 306 6.76 0.90 -7.59
CA GLY A 306 8.14 1.31 -7.86
C GLY A 306 8.93 0.36 -8.75
N LEU A 307 10.09 0.85 -9.17
CA LEU A 307 11.03 0.17 -10.04
C LEU A 307 12.33 -0.03 -9.28
N ASP A 308 12.71 -1.30 -9.07
CA ASP A 308 13.93 -1.62 -8.32
C ASP A 308 15.16 -0.88 -8.88
N VAL A 309 15.79 -0.08 -8.03
CA VAL A 309 16.92 0.78 -8.41
C VAL A 309 18.15 -0.05 -8.82
N SER A 310 18.32 -1.25 -8.26
CA SER A 310 19.49 -2.10 -8.56
C SER A 310 19.48 -2.61 -9.99
N LEU A 311 18.30 -2.88 -10.56
CA LEU A 311 18.15 -3.31 -11.95
C LEU A 311 17.96 -2.13 -12.90
N LEU A 312 17.18 -1.11 -12.51
CA LEU A 312 16.96 0.08 -13.34
C LEU A 312 18.28 0.80 -13.66
N SER A 313 19.20 0.85 -12.69
CA SER A 313 20.52 1.47 -12.86
C SER A 313 21.50 0.71 -13.76
N ARG A 314 21.12 -0.45 -14.31
CA ARG A 314 22.00 -1.27 -15.17
C ARG A 314 21.81 -1.03 -16.67
N SER A 315 20.70 -0.40 -17.08
CA SER A 315 20.37 -0.28 -18.51
C SER A 315 19.75 1.06 -18.85
N GLN A 316 20.51 1.94 -19.50
CA GLN A 316 19.98 3.21 -20.01
C GLN A 316 18.89 2.95 -21.04
N LYS A 317 19.04 1.89 -21.85
CA LYS A 317 18.05 1.46 -22.84
C LYS A 317 16.68 1.18 -22.21
N LEU A 318 16.63 0.55 -21.03
CA LEU A 318 15.38 0.34 -20.29
C LEU A 318 14.72 1.68 -19.92
N VAL A 319 15.50 2.63 -19.40
CA VAL A 319 14.97 3.94 -18.97
C VAL A 319 14.49 4.79 -20.15
N ASP A 320 15.22 4.76 -21.26
CA ASP A 320 14.82 5.41 -22.52
C ASP A 320 13.50 4.81 -23.04
N LEU A 321 13.35 3.49 -22.95
CA LEU A 321 12.10 2.82 -23.31
C LEU A 321 10.94 3.20 -22.40
N LEU A 322 11.14 3.34 -21.08
CA LEU A 322 10.10 3.82 -20.16
C LEU A 322 9.60 5.19 -20.63
N LYS A 323 10.50 6.14 -20.91
CA LYS A 323 10.10 7.48 -21.39
C LYS A 323 9.35 7.40 -22.72
N ARG A 324 9.88 6.65 -23.69
CA ARG A 324 9.27 6.50 -25.02
C ARG A 324 7.92 5.80 -24.99
N ALA A 325 7.73 4.86 -24.07
CA ALA A 325 6.45 4.17 -23.83
C ALA A 325 5.46 5.02 -23.02
N ASN A 326 5.79 6.28 -22.75
CA ASN A 326 4.93 7.24 -22.06
C ASN A 326 4.65 6.85 -20.59
N PHE A 327 5.67 6.37 -19.87
CA PHE A 327 5.63 6.36 -18.41
C PHE A 327 5.51 7.79 -17.88
N GLN A 328 4.51 8.02 -17.02
CA GLN A 328 4.23 9.36 -16.50
C GLN A 328 5.07 9.68 -15.27
N LYS A 329 5.30 8.68 -14.41
CA LYS A 329 6.05 8.82 -13.16
C LYS A 329 6.94 7.61 -12.93
N ILE A 330 8.11 7.85 -12.38
CA ILE A 330 9.05 6.86 -11.90
C ILE A 330 9.11 6.94 -10.38
N TYR A 331 9.00 5.79 -9.72
CA TYR A 331 9.14 5.66 -8.29
C TYR A 331 10.34 4.77 -7.97
N LEU A 332 11.33 5.32 -7.27
CA LEU A 332 12.59 4.68 -6.93
C LEU A 332 12.56 4.27 -5.45
N PRO A 333 12.44 2.98 -5.11
CA PRO A 333 12.46 2.56 -3.71
C PRO A 333 13.88 2.73 -3.14
N CYS A 334 14.13 3.79 -2.37
CA CYS A 334 15.37 3.97 -1.60
C CYS A 334 15.26 3.23 -0.27
N GLU A 335 14.13 3.40 0.41
CA GLU A 335 13.86 2.99 1.80
C GLU A 335 14.73 3.74 2.81
N SER A 336 16.04 3.53 2.79
CA SER A 336 17.01 4.19 3.67
C SER A 336 18.38 4.30 3.01
N ILE A 337 19.20 5.28 3.41
CA ILE A 337 20.62 5.35 3.01
C ILE A 337 21.55 4.64 4.02
N ASP A 338 21.01 4.14 5.12
CA ASP A 338 21.76 3.41 6.14
C ASP A 338 21.95 1.94 5.70
N ASP A 339 23.15 1.61 5.24
CA ASP A 339 23.52 0.26 4.79
C ASP A 339 23.36 -0.80 5.90
N GLN A 340 23.52 -0.44 7.17
CA GLN A 340 23.33 -1.39 8.27
C GLN A 340 21.84 -1.71 8.44
N LEU A 341 20.97 -0.71 8.34
CA LEU A 341 19.52 -0.90 8.36
C LEU A 341 19.04 -1.72 7.15
N LEU A 342 19.52 -1.42 5.94
CA LEU A 342 19.18 -2.22 4.75
C LEU A 342 19.58 -3.68 4.89
N ARG A 343 20.77 -3.97 5.48
CA ARG A 343 21.22 -5.34 5.75
C ARG A 343 20.38 -6.04 6.81
N SER A 344 19.97 -5.33 7.87
CA SER A 344 19.13 -5.89 8.94
C SER A 344 17.72 -6.26 8.44
N MET A 345 17.28 -5.58 7.36
CA MET A 345 16.06 -5.86 6.61
C MET A 345 16.23 -6.90 5.49
N ASP A 346 17.40 -7.53 5.36
CA ASP A 346 17.74 -8.46 4.26
C ASP A 346 17.59 -7.85 2.84
N ARG A 347 17.72 -6.53 2.72
CA ARG A 347 17.65 -5.79 1.45
C ARG A 347 19.05 -5.52 0.88
N ARG A 348 19.86 -6.57 0.76
CA ARG A 348 21.30 -6.47 0.43
C ARG A 348 21.61 -6.21 -1.04
N HIS A 349 20.61 -6.36 -1.92
CA HIS A 349 20.75 -6.18 -3.37
C HIS A 349 20.73 -4.71 -3.80
N VAL A 350 20.27 -3.81 -2.92
CA VAL A 350 20.23 -2.37 -3.15
C VAL A 350 21.39 -1.69 -2.43
N ARG A 351 22.01 -0.72 -3.10
CA ARG A 351 23.08 0.14 -2.60
C ARG A 351 22.77 1.57 -2.98
N LEU A 352 23.31 2.53 -2.23
CA LEU A 352 23.11 3.95 -2.48
C LEU A 352 23.47 4.38 -3.91
N GLU A 353 24.55 3.83 -4.46
CA GLU A 353 25.00 4.11 -5.83
C GLU A 353 23.95 3.75 -6.90
N HIS A 354 23.11 2.74 -6.65
CA HIS A 354 22.05 2.33 -7.57
C HIS A 354 20.99 3.43 -7.69
N LEU A 355 20.60 4.06 -6.58
CA LEU A 355 19.64 5.17 -6.58
C LEU A 355 20.19 6.36 -7.38
N VAL A 356 21.44 6.75 -7.11
CA VAL A 356 22.09 7.88 -7.80
C VAL A 356 22.19 7.63 -9.30
N ARG A 357 22.62 6.42 -9.71
CA ARG A 357 22.70 6.06 -11.13
C ARG A 357 21.32 6.04 -11.77
N ALA A 358 20.32 5.42 -11.14
CA ALA A 358 18.95 5.37 -11.66
C ALA A 358 18.37 6.77 -11.88
N ALA A 359 18.53 7.69 -10.91
CA ALA A 359 18.06 9.08 -11.05
C ALA A 359 18.74 9.81 -12.21
N LYS A 360 20.07 9.69 -12.34
CA LYS A 360 20.82 10.27 -13.48
C LYS A 360 20.37 9.70 -14.83
N MET A 361 20.08 8.41 -14.89
CA MET A 361 19.59 7.76 -16.10
C MET A 361 18.18 8.22 -16.47
N CYS A 362 17.31 8.44 -15.47
CA CYS A 362 15.99 9.04 -15.67
C CYS A 362 16.11 10.46 -16.22
N GLU A 363 16.97 11.30 -15.64
CA GLU A 363 17.21 12.65 -16.14
C GLU A 363 17.72 12.64 -17.59
N LYS A 364 18.72 11.80 -17.88
CA LYS A 364 19.27 11.61 -19.23
C LYS A 364 18.21 11.15 -20.25
N ALA A 365 17.26 10.31 -19.84
CA ALA A 365 16.16 9.87 -20.68
C ALA A 365 15.08 10.96 -20.89
N GLY A 366 15.15 12.08 -20.18
CA GLY A 366 14.21 13.20 -20.29
C GLY A 366 13.08 13.19 -19.26
N PHE A 367 13.18 12.42 -18.17
CA PHE A 367 12.32 12.62 -17.00
C PHE A 367 12.80 13.83 -16.20
N ARG A 368 11.87 14.65 -15.71
CA ARG A 368 12.21 15.83 -14.90
C ARG A 368 12.39 15.45 -13.44
N LEU A 369 13.63 15.50 -12.97
CA LEU A 369 13.92 15.50 -11.53
C LEU A 369 13.34 16.77 -10.89
N ARG A 370 13.11 16.71 -9.58
CA ARG A 370 12.61 17.83 -8.77
C ARG A 370 11.26 18.39 -9.25
N ASN A 371 10.47 17.58 -9.96
CA ASN A 371 9.19 17.97 -10.58
C ASN A 371 8.08 16.88 -10.43
N LEU A 372 8.24 15.94 -9.50
CA LEU A 372 7.34 14.80 -9.29
C LEU A 372 7.24 13.78 -10.44
N GLU A 373 7.99 13.93 -11.55
CA GLU A 373 8.09 12.86 -12.57
C GLU A 373 8.98 11.71 -12.10
N VAL A 374 9.99 12.00 -11.28
CA VAL A 374 10.80 10.99 -10.58
C VAL A 374 10.64 11.26 -9.09
N ASN A 375 10.34 10.21 -8.34
CA ASN A 375 10.08 10.25 -6.91
C ASN A 375 10.82 9.08 -6.27
N SER A 376 11.14 9.19 -4.99
CA SER A 376 11.79 8.11 -4.27
C SER A 376 11.07 7.78 -2.97
N PHE A 377 10.79 6.49 -2.74
CA PHE A 377 10.21 6.04 -1.48
C PHE A 377 11.25 6.05 -0.38
N LEU A 378 10.82 6.53 0.79
CA LEU A 378 11.58 6.51 2.03
C LEU A 378 10.72 5.83 3.09
N LEU A 379 11.21 4.74 3.65
CA LEU A 379 10.54 3.98 4.69
C LEU A 379 11.09 4.41 6.04
N TYR A 380 10.22 4.79 6.97
CA TYR A 380 10.63 5.22 8.30
C TYR A 380 9.66 4.75 9.40
N GLY A 381 10.15 4.72 10.63
CA GLY A 381 9.44 4.19 11.79
C GLY A 381 9.72 2.71 12.05
N LEU A 382 10.82 2.18 11.51
CA LEU A 382 11.30 0.86 11.88
C LEU A 382 11.82 0.84 13.32
N HIS A 383 11.75 -0.32 13.96
CA HIS A 383 12.36 -0.51 15.27
C HIS A 383 13.87 -0.20 15.23
N GLY A 384 14.32 0.61 16.19
CA GLY A 384 15.73 0.96 16.37
C GLY A 384 16.25 2.04 15.41
N GLU A 385 15.40 2.57 14.54
CA GLU A 385 15.77 3.63 13.62
C GLU A 385 15.96 4.97 14.35
N LYS A 386 17.05 5.67 14.00
CA LYS A 386 17.42 6.95 14.59
C LYS A 386 16.86 8.11 13.78
N ILE A 387 16.30 9.12 14.44
CA ILE A 387 15.74 10.32 13.79
C ILE A 387 16.80 10.97 12.90
N GLY A 388 18.04 11.09 13.39
CA GLY A 388 19.15 11.62 12.62
C GLY A 388 19.45 10.83 11.34
N HIS A 389 19.25 9.51 11.33
CA HIS A 389 19.43 8.67 10.12
C HIS A 389 18.29 8.87 9.12
N VAL A 390 17.05 9.04 9.61
CA VAL A 390 15.91 9.39 8.75
C VAL A 390 16.12 10.77 8.12
N VAL A 391 16.53 11.77 8.90
CA VAL A 391 16.84 13.12 8.38
C VAL A 391 17.94 13.08 7.32
N LYS A 392 19.02 12.32 7.55
CA LYS A 392 20.08 12.13 6.54
C LYS A 392 19.52 11.51 5.25
N THR A 393 18.65 10.51 5.36
CA THR A 393 17.99 9.88 4.22
C THR A 393 17.10 10.89 3.47
N ILE A 394 16.28 11.67 4.19
CA ILE A 394 15.41 12.72 3.63
C ILE A 394 16.25 13.73 2.82
N ILE A 395 17.30 14.28 3.42
CA ILE A 395 18.17 15.27 2.80
C ILE A 395 18.83 14.69 1.55
N PHE A 396 19.37 13.47 1.64
CA PHE A 396 20.03 12.81 0.51
C PHE A 396 19.06 12.55 -0.64
N VAL A 397 17.89 11.96 -0.37
CA VAL A 397 16.89 11.67 -1.41
C VAL A 397 16.36 12.95 -2.05
N SER A 398 16.10 13.99 -1.24
CA SER A 398 15.75 15.32 -1.75
C SER A 398 16.85 15.87 -2.65
N GLU A 399 18.12 15.66 -2.33
CA GLU A 399 19.21 16.13 -3.17
C GLU A 399 19.24 15.43 -4.54
N ILE A 400 19.12 14.09 -4.55
CA ILE A 400 19.22 13.29 -5.76
C ILE A 400 17.99 13.41 -6.67
N VAL A 401 16.78 13.44 -6.09
CA VAL A 401 15.52 13.34 -6.86
C VAL A 401 14.65 14.58 -6.70
N GLY A 402 14.72 15.28 -5.55
CA GLY A 402 13.88 16.43 -5.22
C GLY A 402 12.40 16.11 -4.96
N SER A 403 12.04 14.84 -4.89
CA SER A 403 10.70 14.38 -4.51
C SER A 403 10.79 13.09 -3.70
N ILE A 404 10.25 13.12 -2.49
CA ILE A 404 10.26 12.03 -1.52
C ILE A 404 8.82 11.55 -1.30
N ILE A 405 8.62 10.24 -1.27
CA ILE A 405 7.35 9.66 -0.85
C ILE A 405 7.53 9.06 0.54
N PRO A 406 6.94 9.67 1.58
CA PRO A 406 7.02 9.14 2.93
C PRO A 406 6.21 7.86 3.04
N MET A 407 6.87 6.79 3.44
CA MET A 407 6.25 5.50 3.74
C MET A 407 6.44 5.20 5.22
N LEU A 408 5.35 5.23 5.98
CA LEU A 408 5.39 4.80 7.38
C LEU A 408 5.44 3.28 7.46
N PHE A 409 6.32 2.77 8.31
CA PHE A 409 6.49 1.34 8.45
C PHE A 409 5.28 0.69 9.15
N THR A 410 4.66 -0.26 8.44
CA THR A 410 3.61 -1.14 8.95
C THR A 410 4.24 -2.51 9.24
N PRO A 411 4.21 -3.01 10.49
CA PRO A 411 4.61 -4.38 10.79
C PRO A 411 3.56 -5.35 10.22
N VAL A 412 3.84 -5.89 9.03
CA VAL A 412 2.89 -6.76 8.33
C VAL A 412 2.94 -8.18 8.92
N PRO A 413 1.81 -8.77 9.34
CA PRO A 413 1.76 -10.15 9.80
C PRO A 413 2.40 -11.13 8.81
N SER A 414 2.99 -12.22 9.32
CA SER A 414 3.82 -13.21 8.60
C SER A 414 5.22 -12.77 8.17
N THR A 415 5.55 -11.48 8.22
CA THR A 415 6.90 -11.00 7.85
C THR A 415 7.93 -11.31 8.94
N ALA A 416 9.20 -11.37 8.56
CA ALA A 416 10.28 -11.68 9.50
C ALA A 416 10.42 -10.61 10.59
N ILE A 417 10.21 -9.32 10.26
CA ILE A 417 10.19 -8.25 11.25
C ILE A 417 9.00 -8.41 12.20
N TYR A 418 7.79 -8.67 11.68
CA TYR A 418 6.64 -8.89 12.56
C TYR A 418 6.88 -10.04 13.54
N ASN A 419 7.36 -11.18 13.04
CA ASN A 419 7.66 -12.36 13.87
C ASN A 419 8.74 -12.07 14.92
N ARG A 420 9.76 -11.28 14.58
CA ARG A 420 10.82 -10.85 15.53
C ARG A 420 10.26 -10.08 16.72
N TYR A 421 9.21 -9.28 16.51
CA TYR A 421 8.58 -8.45 17.54
C TYR A 421 7.20 -8.98 17.97
N PHE A 422 6.87 -10.23 17.67
CA PHE A 422 5.55 -10.80 17.94
C PHE A 422 5.16 -10.72 19.43
N SER A 423 6.09 -11.05 20.33
CA SER A 423 5.84 -10.96 21.78
C SER A 423 5.56 -9.53 22.26
N TYR A 424 6.08 -8.51 21.57
CA TYR A 424 5.73 -7.12 21.87
C TYR A 424 4.29 -6.82 21.44
N PHE A 425 3.91 -7.17 20.21
CA PHE A 425 2.55 -6.97 19.70
C PHE A 425 1.51 -7.73 20.52
N GLN A 426 1.81 -8.97 20.92
CA GLN A 426 0.94 -9.77 21.78
C GLN A 426 0.70 -9.11 23.15
N LYS A 427 1.74 -8.53 23.78
CA LYS A 427 1.58 -7.79 25.04
C LYS A 427 0.70 -6.55 24.89
N GLN A 428 0.62 -5.96 23.70
CA GLN A 428 -0.28 -4.83 23.42
C GLN A 428 -1.69 -5.27 22.96
N GLY A 429 -1.90 -6.57 22.69
CA GLY A 429 -3.13 -7.09 22.08
C GLY A 429 -3.21 -6.91 20.55
N TRP A 430 -2.15 -6.41 19.91
CA TRP A 430 -2.15 -6.06 18.48
C TRP A 430 -1.97 -7.26 17.54
N ASP A 431 -1.80 -8.47 18.09
CA ASP A 431 -1.95 -9.74 17.37
C ASP A 431 -3.42 -10.07 17.06
N ARG A 432 -4.36 -9.48 17.82
CA ARG A 432 -5.80 -9.53 17.59
C ARG A 432 -6.33 -8.22 17.02
N ASP A 433 -5.88 -7.10 17.55
CA ASP A 433 -6.27 -5.78 17.05
C ASP A 433 -5.35 -5.34 15.91
N LEU A 434 -5.38 -6.08 14.80
CA LEU A 434 -4.44 -5.88 13.67
C LEU A 434 -4.49 -4.46 13.07
N HIS A 435 -5.57 -3.70 13.31
CA HIS A 435 -5.69 -2.32 12.88
C HIS A 435 -4.65 -1.40 13.55
N MET A 436 -4.18 -1.77 14.75
CA MET A 436 -3.12 -1.08 15.49
C MET A 436 -1.73 -1.22 14.86
N LEU A 437 -1.55 -2.16 13.92
CA LEU A 437 -0.30 -2.33 13.15
C LEU A 437 -0.19 -1.32 12.00
N ASN A 438 -1.21 -0.50 11.73
CA ASN A 438 -1.15 0.54 10.71
C ASN A 438 0.01 1.50 10.98
N GLY A 439 0.93 1.68 10.03
CA GLY A 439 2.11 2.52 10.21
C GLY A 439 1.80 3.98 10.60
N LYS A 440 0.60 4.48 10.28
CA LYS A 440 0.12 5.82 10.71
C LYS A 440 -0.10 5.93 12.21
N LEU A 441 -0.22 4.80 12.91
CA LEU A 441 -0.33 4.72 14.36
C LEU A 441 1.03 4.53 15.06
N TYR A 442 2.12 4.55 14.29
CA TYR A 442 3.50 4.38 14.76
C TYR A 442 3.70 3.19 15.72
N PRO A 443 3.54 1.94 15.24
CA PRO A 443 3.57 0.75 16.11
C PRO A 443 4.86 0.58 16.92
N PHE A 444 5.98 1.15 16.47
CA PHE A 444 7.26 1.11 17.19
C PHE A 444 7.60 2.39 17.96
N LEU A 445 6.68 3.37 18.02
CA LEU A 445 6.95 4.69 18.60
C LEU A 445 7.52 4.60 20.02
N LYS A 446 6.97 3.74 20.88
CA LYS A 446 7.43 3.57 22.27
C LYS A 446 8.82 2.93 22.39
N MET A 447 9.26 2.20 21.38
CA MET A 447 10.56 1.52 21.36
C MET A 447 11.66 2.36 20.71
N ASN A 448 11.29 3.33 19.87
CA ASN A 448 12.22 4.20 19.17
C ASN A 448 12.54 5.46 19.99
N GLU A 449 13.57 6.20 19.57
CA GLU A 449 13.84 7.54 20.10
C GLU A 449 12.85 8.58 19.54
N GLY A 450 12.99 9.83 19.99
CA GLY A 450 12.18 10.97 19.55
C GLY A 450 10.80 11.04 20.19
N SER A 451 10.16 12.19 20.08
CA SER A 451 8.77 12.43 20.50
C SER A 451 7.78 12.19 19.35
N ILE A 452 6.48 12.38 19.60
CA ILE A 452 5.47 12.36 18.52
C ILE A 452 5.76 13.52 17.55
N SER A 453 6.08 14.70 18.10
CA SER A 453 6.42 15.89 17.31
C SER A 453 7.56 15.62 16.34
N ASP A 454 8.60 14.88 16.76
CA ASP A 454 9.72 14.53 15.88
C ASP A 454 9.27 13.74 14.64
N TYR A 455 8.39 12.73 14.81
CA TYR A 455 7.88 11.93 13.69
C TYR A 455 6.97 12.74 12.76
N VAL A 456 6.16 13.64 13.32
CA VAL A 456 5.34 14.56 12.54
C VAL A 456 6.23 15.55 11.79
N ASP A 457 7.31 16.04 12.40
CA ASP A 457 8.27 16.96 11.81
C ASP A 457 9.10 16.32 10.69
N LEU A 458 9.44 15.03 10.80
CA LEU A 458 10.01 14.28 9.67
C LEU A 458 9.10 14.35 8.43
N GLN A 459 7.79 14.18 8.63
CA GLN A 459 6.82 14.26 7.54
C GLN A 459 6.65 15.69 7.00
N ARG A 460 6.58 16.69 7.88
CA ARG A 460 6.55 18.11 7.50
C ARG A 460 7.79 18.50 6.68
N LEU A 461 8.97 18.04 7.10
CA LEU A 461 10.23 18.27 6.40
C LEU A 461 10.19 17.67 4.99
N MET A 462 9.73 16.43 4.83
CA MET A 462 9.57 15.79 3.52
C MET A 462 8.60 16.58 2.63
N PHE A 463 7.45 17.00 3.14
CA PHE A 463 6.49 17.79 2.35
C PHE A 463 6.99 19.19 2.00
N MET A 464 7.74 19.84 2.90
CA MET A 464 8.39 21.11 2.61
C MET A 464 9.40 20.96 1.47
N LEU A 465 10.25 19.93 1.51
CA LEU A 465 11.23 19.66 0.47
C LEU A 465 10.59 19.25 -0.87
N ASN A 466 9.39 18.68 -0.84
CA ASN A 466 8.60 18.37 -2.04
C ASN A 466 7.88 19.60 -2.61
N SER A 467 7.86 20.74 -1.93
CA SER A 467 7.14 21.93 -2.40
C SER A 467 7.83 22.50 -3.64
N HIS A 468 7.02 22.86 -4.64
CA HIS A 468 7.51 23.37 -5.92
C HIS A 468 7.21 24.86 -6.07
N TYR A 469 8.17 25.59 -6.61
CA TYR A 469 7.93 26.93 -7.16
C TYR A 469 8.44 26.97 -8.61
N ARG A 470 7.61 27.48 -9.52
CA ARG A 470 7.90 27.51 -10.97
C ARG A 470 8.47 26.17 -11.48
N SER A 471 7.75 25.07 -11.20
CA SER A 471 8.04 23.69 -11.64
C SER A 471 9.19 22.93 -10.97
N LYS A 472 9.95 23.51 -10.03
CA LYS A 472 11.03 22.78 -9.34
C LYS A 472 10.98 22.90 -7.83
N SER A 473 11.42 21.87 -7.12
CA SER A 473 11.70 21.93 -5.67
C SER A 473 13.10 22.49 -5.39
N PHE A 474 13.31 23.00 -4.17
CA PHE A 474 14.59 23.57 -3.75
C PHE A 474 15.71 22.51 -3.69
N GLN A 475 16.91 22.88 -4.17
CA GLN A 475 18.10 22.02 -4.15
C GLN A 475 19.05 22.45 -3.05
N LEU A 476 19.18 21.61 -2.02
CA LEU A 476 19.95 21.90 -0.81
C LEU A 476 21.45 22.03 -1.11
N PHE A 477 22.00 21.16 -1.96
CA PHE A 477 23.41 21.14 -2.34
C PHE A 477 23.67 21.71 -3.73
N GLY A 478 22.77 22.57 -4.23
CA GLY A 478 22.93 23.22 -5.53
C GLY A 478 23.95 24.37 -5.50
N ASP A 479 24.26 24.88 -6.69
CA ASP A 479 25.31 25.90 -6.89
C ASP A 479 24.79 27.35 -6.84
N THR A 480 23.50 27.54 -6.56
CA THR A 480 22.95 28.90 -6.43
C THR A 480 23.50 29.60 -5.19
N LEU A 481 23.56 30.93 -5.21
CA LEU A 481 23.93 31.71 -4.01
C LEU A 481 23.01 31.38 -2.83
N VAL A 482 21.70 31.20 -3.05
CA VAL A 482 20.75 30.82 -2.00
C VAL A 482 21.09 29.46 -1.39
N SER A 483 21.39 28.45 -2.23
CA SER A 483 21.77 27.12 -1.76
C SER A 483 23.08 27.13 -0.98
N THR A 484 24.08 27.86 -1.48
CA THR A 484 25.39 28.02 -0.81
C THR A 484 25.23 28.74 0.53
N SER A 485 24.56 29.89 0.55
CA SER A 485 24.27 30.64 1.78
C SER A 485 23.45 29.83 2.77
N PHE A 486 22.48 29.01 2.32
CA PHE A 486 21.74 28.11 3.20
C PHE A 486 22.69 27.16 3.95
N ARG A 487 23.58 26.47 3.22
CA ARG A 487 24.54 25.52 3.82
C ARG A 487 25.57 26.20 4.72
N GLU A 488 26.06 27.38 4.35
CA GLU A 488 26.97 28.16 5.18
C GLU A 488 26.30 28.57 6.50
N ASN A 489 25.03 29.00 6.45
CA ASN A 489 24.28 29.38 7.64
C ASN A 489 23.95 28.20 8.57
N LEU A 490 23.99 26.95 8.09
CA LEU A 490 23.92 25.79 8.98
C LEU A 490 25.19 25.59 9.82
N ASN A 491 26.34 26.12 9.37
CA ASN A 491 27.65 25.86 9.96
C ASN A 491 28.34 27.11 10.55
N ASN A 492 27.82 28.32 10.34
CA ASN A 492 28.45 29.58 10.74
C ASN A 492 27.99 30.12 12.12
N GLY A 493 27.32 29.31 12.93
CA GLY A 493 26.81 29.73 14.24
C GLY A 493 25.55 30.60 14.19
N PHE A 494 24.83 30.66 13.06
CA PHE A 494 23.52 31.33 12.98
C PHE A 494 22.51 30.81 14.03
N SER A 495 22.67 29.57 14.49
CA SER A 495 21.92 29.03 15.63
C SER A 495 22.00 29.93 16.88
N ALA A 496 23.14 30.57 17.13
CA ALA A 496 23.31 31.49 18.26
C ALA A 496 22.40 32.74 18.14
N VAL A 497 22.14 33.22 16.92
CA VAL A 497 21.19 34.30 16.68
C VAL A 497 19.78 33.84 17.04
N VAL A 498 19.38 32.65 16.59
CA VAL A 498 18.06 32.08 16.91
C VAL A 498 17.91 31.86 18.41
N ASP A 499 18.95 31.34 19.08
CA ASP A 499 18.93 31.05 20.50
C ASP A 499 18.84 32.32 21.36
N LYS A 500 19.44 33.43 20.91
CA LYS A 500 19.23 34.75 21.54
C LYS A 500 17.74 35.13 21.60
N TYR A 501 16.96 34.85 20.56
CA TYR A 501 15.52 35.14 20.56
C TYR A 501 14.69 34.16 21.37
N LYS A 502 15.18 32.93 21.61
CA LYS A 502 14.56 32.00 22.57
C LYS A 502 14.70 32.50 24.01
N GLN A 503 15.84 33.11 24.35
CA GLN A 503 16.09 33.65 25.70
C GLN A 503 15.26 34.90 26.03
N ILE A 504 14.80 35.66 25.03
CA ILE A 504 13.96 36.87 25.21
C ILE A 504 12.48 36.51 25.47
N GLY A 505 12.14 35.23 25.64
CA GLY A 505 10.81 34.77 26.06
C GLY A 505 9.76 34.67 24.95
N PHE A 506 10.13 34.93 23.69
CA PHE A 506 9.23 34.79 22.54
C PHE A 506 9.19 33.36 21.96
N LEU A 507 10.16 32.51 22.29
CA LEU A 507 10.20 31.10 21.94
C LEU A 507 10.63 30.30 23.17
N LYS A 508 9.75 29.43 23.73
CA LYS A 508 10.13 28.57 24.85
C LYS A 508 11.37 27.74 24.47
N PRO A 509 12.41 27.64 25.31
CA PRO A 509 13.54 26.76 25.05
C PRO A 509 13.04 25.32 24.90
N THR A 510 13.34 24.67 23.79
CA THR A 510 13.15 23.23 23.64
C THR A 510 14.16 22.56 24.59
N GLU A 511 13.68 21.81 25.58
CA GLU A 511 14.55 20.99 26.43
C GLU A 511 15.20 19.92 25.54
N VAL A 512 16.45 20.19 25.11
CA VAL A 512 17.29 19.17 24.53
C VAL A 512 17.63 18.19 25.65
N LEU A 513 17.07 16.97 25.58
CA LEU A 513 17.46 15.85 26.40
C LEU A 513 18.98 15.67 26.26
N LYS A 514 19.74 16.07 27.28
CA LYS A 514 21.17 15.74 27.36
C LYS A 514 21.29 14.22 27.47
N ASP A 515 21.98 13.62 26.49
CA ASP A 515 22.49 12.27 26.58
C ASP A 515 23.23 12.11 27.91
N LYS A 516 22.81 11.12 28.72
CA LYS A 516 23.62 10.66 29.83
C LYS A 516 24.84 9.96 29.24
N GLU A 517 25.98 10.64 29.29
CA GLU A 517 27.28 10.02 29.09
C GLU A 517 27.38 8.74 29.91
N ALA A 518 27.73 7.66 29.23
CA ALA A 518 28.09 6.40 29.85
C ALA A 518 29.37 6.60 30.66
N THR A 519 29.25 6.61 31.98
CA THR A 519 30.40 6.40 32.86
C THR A 519 30.79 4.93 32.83
N THR A 520 31.89 4.65 32.14
CA THR A 520 32.73 3.47 32.38
C THR A 520 33.24 3.50 33.82
N PRO A 521 33.15 2.40 34.59
CA PRO A 521 33.97 2.26 35.79
C PRO A 521 35.36 1.80 35.33
N GLU A 522 36.36 2.66 35.51
CA GLU A 522 37.76 2.25 35.57
C GLU A 522 37.99 1.44 36.85
N GLU A 523 38.72 0.34 36.69
CA GLU A 523 39.39 -0.41 37.74
C GLU A 523 40.37 0.51 38.50
N GLU A 524 40.45 0.39 39.83
CA GLU A 524 41.70 0.05 40.52
C GLU A 524 41.52 -0.04 42.06
N THR A 525 42.17 -1.07 42.60
CA THR A 525 42.43 -1.47 44.00
C THR A 525 41.36 -2.23 44.78
#